data_AF-A0AAD8IQL3-F1
#
_entry.id   AF-A0AAD8IQL3-F1
#
_cell.length_a   1.000
_cell.length_b   1.000
_cell.length_c   1.000
_cell.angle_alpha   90.00
_cell.angle_beta   90.00
_cell.angle_gamma   90.00
#
_symmetry.space_group_name_H-M   'P 1'
#
loop_
_entity.id
_entity.type
_entity.pdbx_description
1 polymer ?
#
loop_
_entity_poly.entity_id
_entity_poly.type
_entity_poly.pdbx_seq_one_letter_code
_entity_poly.pdbx_strand_id
1 'polypeptide(L)'
;MSVNTFVHYNVHTQLSMKIIITGVKKSKSIEESEECWIMLCEKYKPVYKEQLTETQKNMTKSWKWIGNMYEKRCHWVKAYLRDTFFAGMKSSQRSEIINSFFDGYVNSNTPLSEFIEQYEKAIKSRRDTKEKEDLVSMTTTHDFTDMHTLEAHAARIYSRNIFKIVQNEFSQILHYEHHNGVKEGVVTTYEVDFKEQERAHIVKLDISTKFCEGEAEANDTYNSNVVTEAWTL
;
A
#
# COMPACT_ATOMS: atom_id res chain seq x y z
N MET A 1 8.41 -41.41 21.11
CA MET A 1 7.76 -40.79 19.93
C MET A 1 8.86 -40.21 19.05
N SER A 2 8.88 -40.58 17.77
CA SER A 2 9.99 -40.28 16.85
C SER A 2 10.10 -38.77 16.54
N VAL A 3 11.33 -38.28 16.41
CA VAL A 3 11.71 -36.91 16.01
C VAL A 3 11.00 -36.47 14.70
N ASN A 4 10.62 -37.43 13.85
CA ASN A 4 9.91 -37.20 12.61
C ASN A 4 8.49 -36.63 12.81
N THR A 5 7.81 -36.98 13.92
CA THR A 5 6.46 -36.47 14.22
C THR A 5 6.47 -35.01 14.65
N PHE A 6 7.59 -34.52 15.22
CA PHE A 6 7.72 -33.14 15.72
C PHE A 6 7.99 -32.14 14.59
N VAL A 7 8.80 -32.51 13.59
CA VAL A 7 9.08 -31.67 12.42
C VAL A 7 7.84 -31.57 11.51
N HIS A 8 7.14 -32.68 11.28
CA HIS A 8 5.90 -32.70 10.47
C HIS A 8 4.79 -31.82 11.06
N TYR A 9 4.66 -31.79 12.40
CA TYR A 9 3.62 -31.01 13.07
C TYR A 9 3.89 -29.50 13.02
N ASN A 10 5.16 -29.09 13.12
CA ASN A 10 5.58 -27.68 13.08
C ASN A 10 5.44 -27.10 11.66
N VAL A 11 5.76 -27.88 10.62
CA VAL A 11 5.57 -27.48 9.22
C VAL A 11 4.07 -27.40 8.87
N HIS A 12 3.27 -28.39 9.28
CA HIS A 12 1.83 -28.40 8.96
C HIS A 12 1.05 -27.26 9.65
N THR A 13 1.41 -26.90 10.88
CA THR A 13 0.79 -25.79 11.61
C THR A 13 1.14 -24.42 11.02
N GLN A 14 2.40 -24.21 10.62
CA GLN A 14 2.86 -23.01 9.90
C GLN A 14 2.22 -22.89 8.50
N LEU A 15 2.12 -24.00 7.76
CA LEU A 15 1.55 -24.02 6.41
C LEU A 15 0.04 -23.75 6.44
N SER A 16 -0.68 -24.40 7.37
CA SER A 16 -2.11 -24.18 7.55
C SER A 16 -2.43 -22.76 8.06
N MET A 17 -1.60 -22.17 8.93
CA MET A 17 -1.72 -20.75 9.30
C MET A 17 -1.48 -19.83 8.10
N LYS A 18 -0.42 -20.07 7.32
CA LYS A 18 -0.13 -19.29 6.09
C LYS A 18 -1.28 -19.35 5.10
N ILE A 19 -1.87 -20.52 4.86
CA ILE A 19 -2.99 -20.69 3.93
C ILE A 19 -4.19 -19.86 4.39
N ILE A 20 -4.56 -19.94 5.66
CA ILE A 20 -5.74 -19.25 6.17
C ILE A 20 -5.52 -17.73 6.26
N ILE A 21 -4.33 -17.27 6.68
CA ILE A 21 -3.97 -15.84 6.61
C ILE A 21 -4.00 -15.34 5.16
N THR A 22 -3.59 -16.17 4.20
CA THR A 22 -3.67 -15.82 2.78
C THR A 22 -5.13 -15.76 2.31
N GLY A 23 -6.00 -16.64 2.80
CA GLY A 23 -7.45 -16.57 2.58
C GLY A 23 -8.04 -15.26 3.10
N VAL A 24 -7.80 -14.95 4.39
CA VAL A 24 -8.26 -13.70 5.03
C VAL A 24 -7.74 -12.45 4.31
N LYS A 25 -6.48 -12.46 3.83
CA LYS A 25 -5.92 -11.36 3.04
C LYS A 25 -6.59 -11.18 1.67
N LYS A 26 -7.09 -12.26 1.07
CA LYS A 26 -7.72 -12.25 -0.25
C LYS A 26 -9.23 -12.01 -0.21
N SER A 27 -9.86 -12.09 0.97
CA SER A 27 -11.28 -11.82 1.16
C SER A 27 -11.66 -10.45 0.60
N LYS A 28 -12.77 -10.40 -0.14
CA LYS A 28 -13.26 -9.19 -0.80
C LYS A 28 -14.25 -8.42 0.09
N SER A 29 -14.89 -9.12 1.03
CA SER A 29 -15.79 -8.52 2.02
C SER A 29 -15.33 -8.81 3.46
N ILE A 30 -15.89 -8.05 4.40
CA ILE A 30 -15.61 -8.22 5.82
C ILE A 30 -16.15 -9.58 6.28
N GLU A 31 -17.34 -9.95 5.82
CA GLU A 31 -18.03 -11.19 6.17
C GLU A 31 -17.20 -12.42 5.78
N GLU A 32 -16.69 -12.48 4.55
CA GLU A 32 -15.81 -13.55 4.09
C GLU A 32 -14.53 -13.67 4.94
N SER A 33 -14.00 -12.52 5.38
CA SER A 33 -12.79 -12.48 6.20
C SER A 33 -13.03 -13.02 7.61
N GLU A 34 -14.21 -12.72 8.18
CA GLU A 34 -14.62 -13.21 9.50
C GLU A 34 -14.95 -14.72 9.47
N GLU A 35 -15.58 -15.23 8.41
CA GLU A 35 -15.81 -16.67 8.23
C GLU A 35 -14.49 -17.45 8.17
N CYS A 36 -13.52 -16.97 7.40
CA CYS A 36 -12.18 -17.56 7.37
C CYS A 36 -11.51 -17.52 8.75
N TRP A 37 -11.79 -16.47 9.54
CA TRP A 37 -11.26 -16.34 10.90
C TRP A 37 -11.91 -17.30 11.89
N ILE A 38 -13.22 -17.52 11.80
CA ILE A 38 -13.95 -18.51 12.61
C ILE A 38 -13.38 -19.90 12.35
N MET A 39 -13.18 -20.27 11.08
CA MET A 39 -12.57 -21.55 10.68
C MET A 39 -11.14 -21.71 11.24
N LEU A 40 -10.35 -20.63 11.28
CA LEU A 40 -9.03 -20.63 11.93
C LEU A 40 -9.15 -20.89 13.43
N CYS A 41 -10.06 -20.19 14.10
CA CYS A 41 -10.25 -20.29 15.54
C CYS A 41 -10.67 -21.70 15.95
N GLU A 42 -11.60 -22.33 15.22
CA GLU A 42 -12.05 -23.70 15.50
C GLU A 42 -10.92 -24.73 15.33
N LYS A 43 -10.11 -24.60 14.28
CA LYS A 43 -9.01 -25.53 13.99
C LYS A 43 -7.88 -25.47 15.03
N TYR A 44 -7.65 -24.31 15.65
CA TYR A 44 -6.49 -24.07 16.53
C TYR A 44 -6.83 -23.78 17.99
N LYS A 45 -8.10 -23.93 18.38
CA LYS A 45 -8.55 -23.71 19.76
C LYS A 45 -7.74 -24.59 20.73
N PRO A 46 -7.09 -24.03 21.77
CA PRO A 46 -6.29 -24.80 22.69
C PRO A 46 -7.17 -25.65 23.62
N VAL A 47 -6.74 -26.89 23.87
CA VAL A 47 -7.31 -27.76 24.91
C VAL A 47 -6.49 -27.60 26.19
N TYR A 48 -7.09 -27.00 27.22
CA TYR A 48 -6.45 -26.82 28.52
C TYR A 48 -6.48 -28.12 29.32
N LYS A 49 -5.31 -28.59 29.79
CA LYS A 49 -5.14 -29.73 30.71
C LYS A 49 -4.08 -29.39 31.78
N GLU A 50 -4.16 -30.03 32.94
CA GLU A 50 -3.26 -29.78 34.10
C GLU A 50 -1.77 -30.00 33.82
N GLN A 51 -1.43 -30.88 32.87
CA GLN A 51 -0.07 -31.01 32.34
C GLN A 51 -0.06 -30.83 30.83
N LEU A 52 0.72 -29.85 30.36
CA LEU A 52 0.87 -29.50 28.96
C LEU A 52 2.18 -30.08 28.41
N THR A 53 2.07 -30.90 27.37
CA THR A 53 3.21 -31.32 26.54
C THR A 53 3.78 -30.13 25.76
N GLU A 54 5.03 -30.21 25.31
CA GLU A 54 5.70 -29.13 24.56
C GLU A 54 4.92 -28.68 23.31
N THR A 55 4.26 -29.63 22.65
CA THR A 55 3.35 -29.39 21.52
C THR A 55 2.15 -28.52 21.91
N GLN A 56 1.56 -28.77 23.08
CA GLN A 56 0.42 -27.99 23.58
C GLN A 56 0.83 -26.60 24.05
N LYS A 57 2.05 -26.45 24.60
CA LYS A 57 2.63 -25.12 24.90
C LYS A 57 2.81 -24.28 23.64
N ASN A 58 3.33 -24.87 22.56
CA ASN A 58 3.48 -24.18 21.28
C ASN A 58 2.13 -23.79 20.67
N MET A 59 1.13 -24.67 20.73
CA MET A 59 -0.23 -24.38 20.26
C MET A 59 -0.88 -23.23 21.07
N THR A 60 -0.59 -23.13 22.37
CA THR A 60 -1.05 -22.01 23.22
C THR A 60 -0.38 -20.67 22.83
N LYS A 61 0.92 -20.68 22.48
CA LYS A 61 1.61 -19.48 21.95
C LYS A 61 1.01 -19.05 20.62
N SER A 62 0.76 -20.01 19.72
CA SER A 62 0.07 -19.77 18.45
C SER A 62 -1.33 -19.20 18.65
N TRP A 63 -2.10 -19.69 19.63
CA TRP A 63 -3.42 -19.15 19.95
C TRP A 63 -3.38 -17.68 20.39
N LYS A 64 -2.43 -17.31 21.25
CA LYS A 64 -2.21 -15.90 21.62
C LYS A 64 -1.84 -15.03 20.42
N TRP A 65 -1.02 -15.56 19.52
CA TRP A 65 -0.64 -14.85 18.30
C TRP A 65 -1.82 -14.65 17.35
N ILE A 66 -2.67 -15.68 17.16
CA ILE A 66 -3.92 -15.58 16.40
C ILE A 66 -4.78 -14.46 16.98
N GLY A 67 -5.05 -14.46 18.29
CA GLY A 67 -5.82 -13.38 18.93
C GLY A 67 -5.27 -11.97 18.65
N ASN A 68 -3.95 -11.78 18.73
CA ASN A 68 -3.30 -10.49 18.44
C ASN A 68 -3.46 -10.08 16.96
N MET A 69 -3.39 -11.04 16.04
CA MET A 69 -3.63 -10.78 14.62
C MET A 69 -5.08 -10.38 14.34
N TYR A 70 -6.04 -11.00 15.04
CA TYR A 70 -7.46 -10.62 14.96
C TYR A 70 -7.70 -9.20 15.44
N GLU A 71 -7.13 -8.83 16.58
CA GLU A 71 -7.23 -7.49 17.16
C GLU A 71 -6.72 -6.42 16.18
N LYS A 72 -5.69 -6.77 15.40
CA LYS A 72 -5.08 -5.87 14.41
C LYS A 72 -5.65 -5.99 13.00
N ARG A 73 -6.69 -6.79 12.76
CA ARG A 73 -7.20 -7.10 11.41
C ARG A 73 -7.51 -5.86 10.56
N CYS A 74 -7.98 -4.79 11.18
CA CYS A 74 -8.21 -3.50 10.52
C CYS A 74 -6.98 -2.84 9.91
N HIS A 75 -5.76 -3.33 10.18
CA HIS A 75 -4.51 -2.77 9.64
C HIS A 75 -3.90 -3.58 8.50
N TRP A 76 -4.40 -4.79 8.22
CA TRP A 76 -3.76 -5.70 7.25
C TRP A 76 -4.72 -6.57 6.44
N VAL A 77 -6.02 -6.61 6.80
CA VAL A 77 -7.05 -7.31 6.03
C VAL A 77 -7.62 -6.37 4.98
N LYS A 78 -7.56 -6.79 3.72
CA LYS A 78 -7.94 -5.96 2.56
C LYS A 78 -9.36 -5.41 2.67
N ALA A 79 -10.32 -6.24 3.12
CA ALA A 79 -11.71 -5.83 3.27
C ALA A 79 -11.89 -4.65 4.24
N TYR A 80 -11.09 -4.59 5.32
CA TYR A 80 -11.13 -3.49 6.29
C TYR A 80 -10.37 -2.24 5.83
N LEU A 81 -9.47 -2.41 4.85
CA LEU A 81 -8.65 -1.33 4.30
C LEU A 81 -9.26 -0.67 3.07
N ARG A 82 -10.42 -1.15 2.59
CA ARG A 82 -11.06 -0.68 1.35
C ARG A 82 -11.32 0.83 1.35
N ASP A 83 -11.71 1.38 2.49
CA ASP A 83 -12.02 2.81 2.63
C ASP A 83 -10.82 3.61 3.19
N THR A 84 -9.63 2.98 3.25
CA THR A 84 -8.41 3.62 3.71
C THR A 84 -7.61 4.12 2.50
N PHE A 85 -7.41 5.43 2.42
CA PHE A 85 -6.57 6.03 1.39
C PHE A 85 -5.09 5.94 1.79
N PHE A 86 -4.30 5.18 1.02
CA PHE A 86 -2.87 5.00 1.26
C PHE A 86 -1.99 5.99 0.49
N ALA A 87 -2.56 6.87 -0.34
CA ALA A 87 -1.80 7.81 -1.19
C ALA A 87 -0.68 7.14 -2.00
N GLY A 88 -0.89 5.89 -2.46
CA GLY A 88 0.10 5.11 -3.22
C GLY A 88 1.30 4.61 -2.39
N MET A 89 1.21 4.64 -1.06
CA MET A 89 2.29 4.15 -0.19
C MET A 89 2.42 2.63 -0.24
N LYS A 90 3.63 2.15 -0.55
CA LYS A 90 3.94 0.71 -0.51
C LYS A 90 4.29 0.29 0.91
N SER A 91 3.93 -0.94 1.29
CA SER A 91 4.29 -1.50 2.61
C SER A 91 5.82 -1.57 2.85
N SER A 92 6.61 -1.63 1.78
CA SER A 92 8.08 -1.69 1.79
C SER A 92 8.77 -0.32 1.78
N GLN A 93 8.02 0.78 1.68
CA GLN A 93 8.58 2.12 1.49
C GLN A 93 9.55 2.52 2.62
N ARG A 94 9.30 2.09 3.86
CA ARG A 94 10.22 2.33 4.99
C ARG A 94 11.58 1.67 4.79
N SER A 95 11.60 0.41 4.37
CA SER A 95 12.85 -0.31 4.09
C SER A 95 13.52 0.22 2.83
N GLU A 96 12.75 0.58 1.81
CA GLU A 96 13.28 1.16 0.57
C GLU A 96 13.95 2.51 0.84
N ILE A 97 13.33 3.39 1.65
CA ILE A 97 13.92 4.68 2.04
C ILE A 97 15.21 4.47 2.83
N ILE A 98 15.22 3.55 3.80
CA ILE A 98 16.42 3.29 4.60
C ILE A 98 17.53 2.69 3.73
N ASN A 99 17.20 1.76 2.85
CA ASN A 99 18.16 1.16 1.94
C ASN A 99 18.72 2.21 0.97
N SER A 100 17.86 3.04 0.38
CA SER A 100 18.28 4.15 -0.49
C SER A 100 19.12 5.18 0.25
N PHE A 101 18.84 5.46 1.52
CA PHE A 101 19.63 6.39 2.33
C PHE A 101 21.07 5.91 2.54
N PHE A 102 21.28 4.60 2.71
CA PHE A 102 22.60 4.00 2.87
C PHE A 102 23.22 3.49 1.57
N ASP A 103 22.52 3.64 0.45
CA ASP A 103 22.98 3.15 -0.84
C ASP A 103 24.28 3.86 -1.23
N GLY A 104 25.28 3.07 -1.63
CA GLY A 104 26.65 3.55 -1.88
C GLY A 104 27.51 3.82 -0.63
N TYR A 105 26.97 3.79 0.59
CA TYR A 105 27.74 3.99 1.84
C TYR A 105 27.98 2.69 2.62
N VAL A 106 26.93 1.87 2.77
CA VAL A 106 26.99 0.64 3.57
C VAL A 106 26.41 -0.52 2.77
N ASN A 107 27.10 -1.66 2.78
CA ASN A 107 26.62 -2.91 2.20
C ASN A 107 26.95 -4.10 3.13
N SER A 108 26.61 -5.32 2.71
CA SER A 108 26.82 -6.55 3.50
C SER A 108 28.28 -6.83 3.84
N ASN A 109 29.22 -6.22 3.12
CA ASN A 109 30.66 -6.43 3.26
C ASN A 109 31.35 -5.27 3.99
N THR A 110 30.62 -4.22 4.39
CA THR A 110 31.18 -3.10 5.15
C THR A 110 31.52 -3.56 6.57
N PRO A 111 32.80 -3.51 6.99
CA PRO A 111 33.18 -3.91 8.33
C PRO A 111 32.64 -2.92 9.37
N LEU A 112 32.36 -3.42 10.58
CA LEU A 112 31.78 -2.59 11.65
C LEU A 112 32.67 -1.41 12.03
N SER A 113 34.00 -1.54 11.88
CA SER A 113 34.97 -0.48 12.11
C SER A 113 34.79 0.72 11.18
N GLU A 114 34.37 0.48 9.93
CA GLU A 114 34.15 1.52 8.93
C GLU A 114 32.70 2.02 8.90
N PHE A 115 31.77 1.26 9.50
CA PHE A 115 30.35 1.59 9.51
C PHE A 115 30.06 2.98 10.08
N ILE A 116 30.69 3.35 11.20
CA ILE A 116 30.46 4.66 11.84
C ILE A 116 30.90 5.80 10.93
N GLU A 117 32.05 5.68 10.28
CA GLU A 117 32.55 6.69 9.35
C GLU A 117 31.64 6.82 8.12
N GLN A 118 31.19 5.71 7.54
CA GLN A 118 30.28 5.72 6.40
C GLN A 118 28.89 6.26 6.77
N TYR A 119 28.41 5.95 7.97
CA TYR A 119 27.16 6.48 8.50
C TYR A 119 27.21 8.01 8.65
N GLU A 120 28.31 8.55 9.20
CA GLU A 120 28.50 10.01 9.30
C GLU A 120 28.54 10.68 7.92
N LYS A 121 29.22 10.06 6.94
CA LYS A 121 29.25 10.53 5.56
C LYS A 121 27.85 10.55 4.92
N ALA A 122 27.05 9.50 5.11
CA ALA A 122 25.68 9.44 4.61
C ALA A 122 24.80 10.56 5.19
N ILE A 123 24.91 10.80 6.51
CA ILE A 123 24.21 11.92 7.16
C ILE A 123 24.64 13.26 6.59
N LYS A 124 25.95 13.50 6.48
CA LYS A 124 26.49 14.76 5.98
C LYS A 124 26.01 15.02 4.56
N SER A 125 26.17 14.04 3.67
CA SER A 125 25.70 14.13 2.29
C SER A 125 24.22 14.49 2.20
N ARG A 126 23.37 13.88 3.03
CA ARG A 126 21.93 14.20 3.06
C ARG A 126 21.65 15.62 3.55
N ARG A 127 22.40 16.12 4.52
CA ARG A 127 22.29 17.52 4.98
C ARG A 127 22.69 18.49 3.87
N ASP A 128 23.83 18.23 3.23
CA ASP A 128 24.35 19.07 2.15
C ASP A 128 23.39 19.11 0.95
N THR A 129 22.82 17.96 0.57
CA THR A 129 21.76 17.89 -0.46
C THR A 129 20.52 18.67 -0.06
N LYS A 130 20.05 18.51 1.17
CA LYS A 130 18.88 19.24 1.68
C LYS A 130 19.12 20.74 1.71
N GLU A 131 20.29 21.18 2.16
CA GLU A 131 20.64 22.60 2.19
C GLU A 131 20.65 23.19 0.77
N LYS A 132 21.21 22.47 -0.20
CA LYS A 132 21.16 22.86 -1.62
C LYS A 132 19.73 22.96 -2.14
N GLU A 133 18.87 21.99 -1.82
CA GLU A 133 17.46 22.00 -2.22
C GLU A 133 16.69 23.16 -1.58
N ASP A 134 16.93 23.43 -0.29
CA ASP A 134 16.30 24.53 0.44
C ASP A 134 16.73 25.89 -0.15
N LEU A 135 18.02 26.05 -0.47
CA LEU A 135 18.55 27.25 -1.15
C LEU A 135 17.91 27.46 -2.52
N VAL A 136 17.82 26.42 -3.34
CA VAL A 136 17.11 26.48 -4.63
C VAL A 136 15.65 26.86 -4.39
N SER A 137 15.01 26.28 -3.37
CA SER A 137 13.62 26.54 -3.07
C SER A 137 13.34 27.99 -2.70
N MET A 138 14.25 28.63 -1.95
CA MET A 138 14.15 30.04 -1.56
C MET A 138 14.51 31.02 -2.68
N THR A 139 15.43 30.64 -3.56
CA THR A 139 16.02 31.58 -4.52
C THR A 139 15.31 31.58 -5.88
N THR A 140 14.59 30.52 -6.22
CA THR A 140 13.92 30.39 -7.52
C THR A 140 12.43 30.69 -7.41
N THR A 141 11.81 31.22 -8.47
CA THR A 141 10.34 31.33 -8.57
C THR A 141 9.75 29.99 -9.04
N HIS A 142 8.45 29.78 -8.84
CA HIS A 142 7.76 28.63 -9.43
C HIS A 142 7.33 28.99 -10.84
N ASP A 143 7.68 28.16 -11.82
CA ASP A 143 7.16 28.27 -13.18
C ASP A 143 5.77 27.64 -13.18
N PHE A 144 4.76 28.46 -13.49
CA PHE A 144 3.36 28.01 -13.55
C PHE A 144 3.03 27.56 -14.98
N THR A 145 2.15 26.55 -15.08
CA THR A 145 1.61 26.02 -16.33
C THR A 145 0.14 26.44 -16.49
N ASP A 146 -0.66 25.70 -17.27
CA ASP A 146 -2.00 26.09 -17.70
C ASP A 146 -3.04 26.15 -16.56
N MET A 147 -2.79 25.52 -15.41
CA MET A 147 -3.69 25.51 -14.23
C MET A 147 -3.27 26.51 -13.13
N HIS A 148 -2.99 27.76 -13.52
CA HIS A 148 -2.47 28.81 -12.63
C HIS A 148 -3.16 28.95 -11.27
N THR A 149 -4.49 28.83 -11.18
CA THR A 149 -5.22 29.01 -9.92
C THR A 149 -5.00 27.85 -8.93
N LEU A 150 -5.02 26.60 -9.42
CA LEU A 150 -4.74 25.42 -8.61
C LEU A 150 -3.26 25.34 -8.24
N GLU A 151 -2.37 25.64 -9.20
CA GLU A 151 -0.94 25.62 -8.95
C GLU A 151 -0.51 26.70 -7.95
N ALA A 152 -1.05 27.92 -8.03
CA ALA A 152 -0.78 28.96 -7.03
C ALA A 152 -1.20 28.52 -5.63
N HIS A 153 -2.34 27.82 -5.52
CA HIS A 153 -2.78 27.26 -4.26
C HIS A 153 -1.84 26.13 -3.76
N ALA A 154 -1.44 25.23 -4.65
CA ALA A 154 -0.54 24.13 -4.35
C ALA A 154 0.87 24.62 -3.93
N ALA A 155 1.44 25.59 -4.65
CA ALA A 155 2.74 26.19 -4.36
C ALA A 155 2.79 26.89 -3.00
N ARG A 156 1.65 27.37 -2.51
CA ARG A 156 1.53 28.00 -1.18
C ARG A 156 1.51 26.97 -0.04
N ILE A 157 0.99 25.77 -0.29
CA ILE A 157 0.80 24.74 0.73
C ILE A 157 1.99 23.76 0.77
N TYR A 158 2.51 23.41 -0.40
CA TYR A 158 3.50 22.35 -0.55
C TYR A 158 4.93 22.87 -0.67
N SER A 159 5.89 22.07 -0.23
CA SER A 159 7.30 22.31 -0.55
C SER A 159 7.52 22.16 -2.05
N ARG A 160 8.57 22.78 -2.60
CA ARG A 160 8.85 22.78 -4.04
C ARG A 160 8.89 21.36 -4.65
N ASN A 161 9.47 20.40 -3.94
CA ASN A 161 9.55 19.02 -4.42
C ASN A 161 8.15 18.38 -4.56
N ILE A 162 7.27 18.62 -3.58
CA ILE A 162 5.89 18.12 -3.63
C ILE A 162 5.07 18.91 -4.66
N PHE A 163 5.26 20.22 -4.76
CA PHE A 163 4.62 21.05 -5.77
C PHE A 163 4.92 20.55 -7.20
N LYS A 164 6.17 20.18 -7.50
CA LYS A 164 6.53 19.61 -8.82
C LYS A 164 5.79 18.31 -9.13
N ILE A 165 5.58 17.45 -8.13
CA ILE A 165 4.80 16.22 -8.31
C ILE A 165 3.35 16.59 -8.63
N VAL A 166 2.73 17.47 -7.83
CA VAL A 166 1.36 17.93 -8.05
C VAL A 166 1.19 18.62 -9.40
N GLN A 167 2.16 19.44 -9.81
CA GLN A 167 2.18 20.09 -11.12
C GLN A 167 2.23 19.07 -12.25
N ASN A 168 3.07 18.02 -12.13
CA ASN A 168 3.11 16.93 -13.11
C ASN A 168 1.78 16.16 -13.19
N GLU A 169 1.10 15.96 -12.05
CA GLU A 169 -0.25 15.37 -12.03
C GLU A 169 -1.29 16.29 -12.69
N PHE A 170 -1.24 17.61 -12.47
CA PHE A 170 -2.12 18.56 -13.15
C PHE A 170 -1.90 18.57 -14.67
N SER A 171 -0.64 18.51 -15.12
CA SER A 171 -0.34 18.37 -16.54
C SER A 171 -0.97 17.09 -17.10
N GLN A 172 -0.87 15.96 -16.40
CA GLN A 172 -1.52 14.71 -16.79
C GLN A 172 -3.04 14.82 -16.89
N ILE A 173 -3.70 15.56 -15.99
CA ILE A 173 -5.15 15.80 -16.04
C ILE A 173 -5.57 16.49 -17.35
N LEU A 174 -4.75 17.40 -17.88
CA LEU A 174 -5.05 18.10 -19.14
C LEU A 174 -5.08 17.18 -20.37
N HIS A 175 -4.55 15.96 -20.25
CA HIS A 175 -4.64 14.93 -21.30
C HIS A 175 -5.93 14.11 -21.25
N TYR A 176 -6.78 14.30 -20.23
CA TYR A 176 -8.09 13.68 -20.16
C TYR A 176 -9.16 14.61 -20.75
N GLU A 177 -9.96 14.08 -21.66
CA GLU A 177 -11.19 14.71 -22.13
C GLU A 177 -12.38 13.98 -21.52
N HIS A 178 -13.47 14.70 -21.27
CA HIS A 178 -14.71 14.09 -20.83
C HIS A 178 -15.80 14.40 -21.84
N HIS A 179 -16.64 13.40 -22.12
CA HIS A 179 -17.75 13.50 -23.05
C HIS A 179 -19.05 13.11 -22.34
N ASN A 180 -20.13 13.79 -22.72
CA ASN A 180 -21.53 13.48 -22.39
C ASN A 180 -21.82 13.02 -20.94
N GLY A 181 -22.28 13.94 -20.10
CA GLY A 181 -22.76 13.62 -18.74
C GLY A 181 -24.21 13.13 -18.72
N VAL A 182 -24.46 11.87 -18.37
CA VAL A 182 -25.83 11.39 -18.06
C VAL A 182 -26.13 11.68 -16.60
N LYS A 183 -27.14 12.52 -16.35
CA LYS A 183 -27.55 12.90 -14.99
C LYS A 183 -28.75 12.09 -14.52
N GLU A 184 -28.55 11.28 -13.49
CA GLU A 184 -29.58 10.50 -12.82
C GLU A 184 -29.69 10.96 -11.35
N GLY A 185 -30.56 11.94 -11.10
CA GLY A 185 -30.74 12.50 -9.76
C GLY A 185 -29.50 13.27 -9.27
N VAL A 186 -28.89 12.77 -8.19
CA VAL A 186 -27.66 13.35 -7.58
C VAL A 186 -26.37 12.80 -8.20
N VAL A 187 -26.47 11.72 -8.98
CA VAL A 187 -25.34 11.08 -9.65
C VAL A 187 -25.24 11.58 -11.08
N THR A 188 -24.05 11.97 -11.51
CA THR A 188 -23.73 12.31 -12.89
C THR A 188 -22.64 11.39 -13.39
N THR A 189 -22.92 10.67 -14.48
CA THR A 189 -21.98 9.73 -15.10
C THR A 189 -21.29 10.41 -16.27
N TYR A 190 -19.97 10.39 -16.29
CA TYR A 190 -19.12 10.96 -17.34
C TYR A 190 -18.34 9.84 -18.02
N GLU A 191 -18.24 9.92 -19.35
CA GLU A 191 -17.27 9.14 -20.11
C GLU A 191 -15.99 9.98 -20.21
N VAL A 192 -14.86 9.41 -19.81
CA VAL A 192 -13.58 10.10 -19.75
C VAL A 192 -12.56 9.34 -20.60
N ASP A 193 -12.03 10.01 -21.60
CA ASP A 193 -11.07 9.47 -22.55
C ASP A 193 -9.68 10.09 -22.32
N PHE A 194 -8.64 9.27 -22.45
CA PHE A 194 -7.26 9.74 -22.44
C PHE A 194 -6.79 9.93 -23.87
N LYS A 195 -6.35 11.15 -24.24
CA LYS A 195 -6.02 11.53 -25.64
C LYS A 195 -5.08 10.59 -26.39
N GLU A 196 -4.28 9.80 -25.67
CA GLU A 196 -3.26 8.91 -26.23
C GLU A 196 -3.58 7.41 -26.08
N GLN A 197 -4.75 7.03 -25.54
CA GLN A 197 -5.18 5.63 -25.41
C GLN A 197 -6.60 5.44 -25.92
N GLU A 198 -6.87 4.32 -26.62
CA GLU A 198 -8.23 3.92 -27.04
C GLU A 198 -9.07 3.33 -25.89
N ARG A 199 -8.87 3.82 -24.66
CA ARG A 199 -9.56 3.29 -23.48
C ARG A 199 -10.38 4.38 -22.80
N ALA A 200 -11.70 4.22 -22.90
CA ALA A 200 -12.67 5.04 -22.20
C ALA A 200 -12.85 4.54 -20.75
N HIS A 201 -13.02 5.49 -19.84
CA HIS A 201 -13.33 5.24 -18.44
C HIS A 201 -14.68 5.85 -18.09
N ILE A 202 -15.52 5.10 -17.40
CA ILE A 202 -16.81 5.61 -16.91
C ILE A 202 -16.62 6.08 -15.47
N VAL A 203 -16.86 7.37 -15.23
CA VAL A 203 -16.75 8.01 -13.92
C VAL A 203 -18.13 8.44 -13.44
N LYS A 204 -18.59 7.88 -12.32
CA LYS A 204 -19.83 8.27 -11.65
C LYS A 204 -19.51 9.23 -10.51
N LEU A 205 -20.03 10.44 -10.59
CA LEU A 205 -19.88 11.48 -9.58
C LEU A 205 -21.20 11.66 -8.81
N ASP A 206 -21.17 11.45 -7.50
CA ASP A 206 -22.26 11.84 -6.60
C ASP A 206 -21.92 13.18 -5.94
N ILE A 207 -22.68 14.21 -6.31
CA ILE A 207 -22.46 15.59 -5.86
C ILE A 207 -22.80 15.74 -4.36
N SER A 208 -23.69 14.91 -3.83
CA SER A 208 -24.14 15.01 -2.43
C SER A 208 -23.09 14.50 -1.44
N THR A 209 -22.38 13.44 -1.82
CA THR A 209 -21.33 12.81 -1.03
C THR A 209 -19.93 13.27 -1.40
N LYS A 210 -19.78 14.01 -2.53
CA LYS A 210 -18.50 14.37 -3.15
C LYS A 210 -17.63 13.15 -3.45
N PHE A 211 -18.27 12.01 -3.71
CA PHE A 211 -17.60 10.74 -3.97
C PHE A 211 -17.60 10.44 -5.47
N CYS A 212 -16.49 9.87 -5.96
CA CYS A 212 -16.30 9.50 -7.36
C CYS A 212 -15.95 8.01 -7.44
N GLU A 213 -16.68 7.25 -8.24
CA GLU A 213 -16.35 5.87 -8.59
C GLU A 213 -15.98 5.80 -10.08
N GLY A 214 -14.83 5.17 -10.39
CA GLY A 214 -14.37 4.96 -11.75
C GLY A 214 -14.31 3.48 -12.09
N GLU A 215 -14.98 3.06 -13.15
CA GLU A 215 -14.86 1.72 -13.73
C GLU A 215 -14.18 1.83 -15.10
N ALA A 216 -13.10 1.07 -15.30
CA ALA A 216 -12.42 0.98 -16.58
C ALA A 216 -13.09 -0.10 -17.43
N GLU A 217 -13.66 0.26 -18.57
CA GLU A 217 -14.07 -0.76 -19.54
C GLU A 217 -12.79 -1.38 -20.13
N ALA A 218 -12.63 -2.69 -19.92
CA ALA A 218 -11.63 -3.45 -20.64
C ALA A 218 -12.25 -3.82 -21.98
N ASN A 219 -11.80 -3.18 -23.06
CA ASN A 219 -12.02 -3.75 -24.39
C ASN A 219 -11.30 -5.10 -24.42
N ASP A 220 -12.10 -6.17 -24.38
CA ASP A 220 -11.68 -7.56 -24.44
C ASP A 220 -10.99 -7.83 -25.77
N THR A 221 -9.68 -7.58 -25.85
CA THR A 221 -8.75 -8.48 -26.52
C THR A 221 -7.32 -8.21 -26.06
N TYR A 222 -6.67 -9.26 -25.59
CA TYR A 222 -5.22 -9.41 -25.39
C TYR A 222 -4.63 -9.14 -23.99
N ASN A 223 -4.35 -10.27 -23.33
CA ASN A 223 -3.42 -10.52 -22.22
C ASN A 223 -3.84 -10.08 -20.80
N SER A 224 -4.59 -10.97 -20.14
CA SER A 224 -5.13 -10.88 -18.79
C SER A 224 -4.10 -10.97 -17.64
N ASN A 225 -2.86 -10.52 -17.82
CA ASN A 225 -1.79 -10.73 -16.81
C ASN A 225 -1.05 -9.46 -16.35
N VAL A 226 -1.54 -8.25 -16.66
CA VAL A 226 -0.80 -7.01 -16.29
C VAL A 226 -1.63 -6.00 -15.48
N VAL A 227 -2.96 -6.11 -15.40
CA VAL A 227 -3.80 -5.01 -14.87
C VAL A 227 -4.13 -5.12 -13.37
N THR A 228 -3.69 -6.16 -12.66
CA THR A 228 -4.00 -6.30 -11.21
C THR A 228 -3.05 -5.59 -10.25
N GLU A 229 -1.95 -5.01 -10.70
CA GLU A 229 -0.92 -4.46 -9.78
C GLU A 229 -1.01 -2.94 -9.52
N ALA A 230 -1.83 -2.17 -10.25
CA ALA A 230 -1.86 -0.70 -10.09
C ALA A 230 -2.88 -0.19 -9.05
N TRP A 231 -3.88 -0.98 -8.66
CA TRP A 231 -4.95 -0.54 -7.74
C TRP A 231 -5.05 -1.36 -6.44
N THR A 232 -4.00 -2.11 -6.10
CA THR A 232 -4.02 -2.96 -4.89
C THR A 232 -2.82 -2.84 -3.95
N LEU A 233 -2.19 -1.66 -3.88
CA LEU A 233 -1.27 -1.34 -2.79
C LEU A 233 -1.54 0.08 -2.27
#